data_AF-A0AAW3ZMP1-F1
#
_entry.id   AF-A0AAW3ZMP1-F1
#
_cell.length_a   1.000
_cell.length_b   1.000
_cell.length_c   1.000
_cell.angle_alpha   90.00
_cell.angle_beta   90.00
_cell.angle_gamma   90.00
#
_symmetry.space_group_name_H-M   'P 1'
#
loop_
_entity.id
_entity.type
_entity.pdbx_description
1 polymer ?
#
loop_
_entity_poly.entity_id
_entity_poly.type
_entity_poly.pdbx_seq_one_letter_code
_entity_poly.pdbx_strand_id
1 'polypeptide(L)'
;MIFRPLVWLSLAVGSGTAIGCESGANLQGTLSIPFCDATEHADCVPAGQVIHDYFNVLDLPGVFSIGAQSSPWRIYDGDDRILTVEELAASVRAGRKDDTSVYLAGSWSAALPGGEGYTLAQRLSRSLDGFPVSGSDGFLWLTARGEMRTTRQAVSIWKSGPYSVRKGEDVMLAMNAGAMAQFEDRFADDGFSAGVLRAGVGHDVLGLCPERALAAFERAAAMGNAIGAYNAALMHEQAGDKEKAAQAFQRAALLGEAKAHARLDQIRDTHAPEENPAE
;
A
#
# COMPACT_ATOMS: atom_id res chain seq x y z
N MET A 1 4.22 -44.35 48.16
CA MET A 1 3.44 -43.90 46.99
C MET A 1 2.76 -42.60 47.37
N ILE A 2 3.24 -41.46 46.88
CA ILE A 2 2.65 -40.14 47.12
C ILE A 2 2.27 -39.58 45.74
N PHE A 3 0.96 -39.52 45.48
CA PHE A 3 0.38 -38.94 44.27
C PHE A 3 0.47 -37.41 44.36
N ARG A 4 1.14 -36.75 43.40
CA ARG A 4 1.02 -35.30 43.20
C ARG A 4 -0.08 -35.05 42.17
N PRO A 5 -1.03 -34.13 42.41
CA PRO A 5 -2.04 -33.80 41.41
C PRO A 5 -1.42 -32.91 40.33
N LEU A 6 -1.74 -33.20 39.07
CA LEU A 6 -1.49 -32.30 37.95
C LEU A 6 -2.35 -31.04 38.14
N VAL A 7 -1.70 -29.89 38.30
CA VAL A 7 -2.34 -28.58 38.16
C VAL A 7 -2.48 -28.32 36.66
N TRP A 8 -3.72 -28.35 36.17
CA TRP A 8 -4.05 -27.86 34.83
C TRP A 8 -4.03 -26.33 34.86
N LEU A 9 -2.99 -25.75 34.28
CA LEU A 9 -2.92 -24.31 34.03
C LEU A 9 -3.69 -24.03 32.73
N SER A 10 -4.97 -23.72 32.84
CA SER A 10 -5.77 -23.21 31.73
C SER A 10 -5.30 -21.80 31.38
N LEU A 11 -4.50 -21.66 30.32
CA LEU A 11 -4.23 -20.37 29.70
C LEU A 11 -5.54 -19.85 29.09
N ALA A 12 -6.19 -18.92 29.78
CA ALA A 12 -7.21 -18.08 29.19
C ALA A 12 -6.50 -17.14 28.19
N VAL A 13 -6.57 -17.49 26.91
CA VAL A 13 -6.22 -16.57 25.82
C VAL A 13 -7.25 -15.44 25.89
N GLY A 14 -6.82 -14.28 26.38
CA GLY A 14 -7.66 -13.10 26.41
C GLY A 14 -8.09 -12.75 24.99
N SER A 15 -9.39 -12.61 24.80
CA SER A 15 -10.02 -12.01 23.62
C SER A 15 -9.70 -10.51 23.59
N GLY A 16 -8.42 -10.18 23.40
CA GLY A 16 -8.10 -8.90 22.78
C GLY A 16 -8.75 -8.93 21.41
N THR A 17 -9.52 -7.92 21.07
CA THR A 17 -9.93 -7.64 19.70
C THR A 17 -8.66 -7.39 18.87
N ALA A 18 -7.95 -8.46 18.53
CA ALA A 18 -7.05 -8.45 17.41
C ALA A 18 -7.96 -8.13 16.23
N ILE A 19 -7.75 -6.97 15.61
CA ILE A 19 -8.29 -6.71 14.28
C ILE A 19 -7.68 -7.81 13.42
N GLY A 20 -8.45 -8.87 13.22
CA GLY A 20 -8.03 -10.05 12.50
C GLY A 20 -7.90 -9.67 11.04
N CYS A 21 -6.66 -9.48 10.60
CA CYS A 21 -6.36 -9.32 9.18
C CYS A 21 -6.63 -10.67 8.49
N GLU A 22 -7.87 -10.91 8.05
CA GLU A 22 -8.15 -12.03 7.16
C GLU A 22 -7.73 -11.63 5.74
N SER A 23 -6.45 -11.76 5.44
CA SER A 23 -6.02 -11.68 4.04
C SER A 23 -6.58 -12.93 3.33
N GLY A 24 -7.60 -12.78 2.48
CA GLY A 24 -8.13 -13.87 1.65
C GLY A 24 -7.16 -14.37 0.57
N ALA A 25 -5.87 -14.06 0.71
CA ALA A 25 -4.81 -14.48 -0.16
C ALA A 25 -4.42 -15.93 0.08
N ASN A 26 -4.30 -16.70 -1.01
CA ASN A 26 -3.69 -18.03 -1.01
C ASN A 26 -2.16 -17.92 -0.81
N LEU A 27 -1.75 -17.39 0.34
CA LEU A 27 -0.35 -17.28 0.73
C LEU A 27 0.10 -18.60 1.35
N GLN A 28 1.32 -19.01 1.04
CA GLN A 28 1.86 -20.26 1.56
C GLN A 28 3.35 -20.14 1.86
N GLY A 29 3.78 -20.88 2.87
CA GLY A 29 5.20 -20.98 3.22
C GLY A 29 5.79 -19.71 3.84
N THR A 30 7.09 -19.80 4.06
CA THR A 30 7.88 -18.78 4.74
C THR A 30 9.05 -18.39 3.85
N LEU A 31 9.36 -17.10 3.78
CA LEU A 31 10.51 -16.58 3.04
C LEU A 31 11.39 -15.75 3.96
N SER A 32 12.69 -16.08 4.00
CA SER A 32 13.67 -15.21 4.63
C SER A 32 14.06 -14.12 3.64
N ILE A 33 13.80 -12.87 4.00
CA ILE A 33 14.14 -11.71 3.19
C ILE A 33 15.60 -11.34 3.49
N PRO A 34 16.47 -11.24 2.46
CA PRO A 34 17.85 -10.77 2.64
C PRO A 34 17.84 -9.39 3.30
N PHE A 35 18.73 -9.16 4.26
CA PHE A 35 18.86 -7.88 4.95
C PHE A 35 20.34 -7.51 5.02
N CYS A 36 20.64 -6.23 4.80
CA CYS A 36 21.99 -5.68 4.87
C CYS A 36 22.08 -4.68 6.03
N ASP A 37 23.01 -4.90 6.96
CA ASP A 37 23.28 -3.99 8.06
C ASP A 37 24.41 -3.02 7.67
N ALA A 38 24.08 -1.74 7.52
CA ALA A 38 25.04 -0.71 7.12
C ALA A 38 26.15 -0.48 8.17
N THR A 39 25.96 -0.95 9.42
CA THR A 39 27.01 -0.91 10.45
C THR A 39 28.03 -2.03 10.27
N GLU A 40 27.67 -3.10 9.57
CA GLU A 40 28.50 -4.29 9.32
C GLU A 40 29.08 -4.28 7.89
N HIS A 41 28.39 -3.66 6.93
CA HIS A 41 28.73 -3.70 5.51
C HIS A 41 28.61 -2.31 4.86
N ALA A 42 29.70 -1.81 4.29
CA ALA A 42 29.76 -0.48 3.67
C ALA A 42 29.02 -0.38 2.32
N ASP A 43 28.66 -1.51 1.71
CA ASP A 43 27.94 -1.62 0.44
C ASP A 43 26.43 -1.82 0.61
N CYS A 44 25.90 -1.68 1.83
CA CYS A 44 24.45 -1.64 2.06
C CYS A 44 23.83 -0.36 1.49
N VAL A 45 22.74 -0.52 0.75
CA VAL A 45 21.98 0.58 0.18
C VAL A 45 20.53 0.51 0.68
N PRO A 46 19.93 1.63 1.12
CA PRO A 46 18.53 1.67 1.52
C PRO A 46 17.61 1.20 0.38
N ALA A 47 16.62 0.37 0.70
CA ALA A 47 15.76 -0.25 -0.32
C ALA A 47 15.07 0.77 -1.24
N GLY A 48 14.61 1.91 -0.71
CA GLY A 48 13.99 2.95 -1.51
C GLY A 48 14.89 3.50 -2.62
N GLN A 49 16.19 3.64 -2.36
CA GLN A 49 17.16 4.03 -3.37
C GLN A 49 17.37 2.93 -4.41
N VAL A 50 17.51 1.67 -3.95
CA VAL A 50 17.67 0.52 -4.85
C VAL A 50 16.46 0.36 -5.77
N ILE A 51 15.24 0.50 -5.24
CA ILE A 51 13.98 0.43 -6.00
C ILE A 51 13.95 1.53 -7.07
N HIS A 52 14.28 2.77 -6.70
CA HIS A 52 14.35 3.88 -7.66
C HIS A 52 15.34 3.58 -8.79
N ASP A 53 16.56 3.13 -8.44
CA ASP A 53 17.61 2.83 -9.40
C ASP A 53 17.20 1.67 -10.33
N TYR A 54 16.54 0.64 -9.79
CA TYR A 54 16.11 -0.53 -10.57
C TYR A 54 14.92 -0.22 -11.49
N PHE A 55 14.00 0.65 -11.07
CA PHE A 55 12.94 1.12 -11.98
C PHE A 55 13.48 1.98 -13.13
N ASN A 56 14.56 2.74 -12.91
CA ASN A 56 15.17 3.54 -13.98
C ASN A 56 15.84 2.70 -15.09
N VAL A 57 16.14 1.44 -14.81
CA VAL A 57 16.69 0.49 -15.81
C VAL A 57 15.67 -0.53 -16.29
N LEU A 58 14.41 -0.44 -15.82
CA LEU A 58 13.32 -1.28 -16.31
C LEU A 58 12.96 -0.86 -17.74
N ASP A 59 13.38 -1.67 -18.71
CA ASP A 59 13.08 -1.48 -20.12
C ASP A 59 12.29 -2.66 -20.66
N LEU A 60 11.02 -2.40 -21.00
CA LEU A 60 10.11 -3.36 -21.60
C LEU A 60 9.72 -2.82 -22.98
N PRO A 61 10.23 -3.40 -24.08
CA PRO A 61 10.00 -2.88 -25.42
C PRO A 61 8.53 -2.73 -25.77
N GLY A 62 8.11 -1.50 -26.10
CA GLY A 62 6.72 -1.18 -26.47
C GLY A 62 5.73 -1.22 -25.30
N VAL A 63 6.21 -1.13 -24.05
CA VAL A 63 5.40 -1.18 -22.83
C VAL A 63 5.67 0.05 -21.97
N PHE A 64 4.61 0.80 -21.66
CA PHE A 64 4.67 1.88 -20.69
C PHE A 64 4.69 1.31 -19.27
N SER A 65 5.85 1.36 -18.60
CA SER A 65 6.03 0.75 -17.27
C SER A 65 5.80 1.77 -16.15
N ILE A 66 5.06 1.36 -15.12
CA ILE A 66 4.81 2.19 -13.93
C ILE A 66 5.27 1.42 -12.70
N GLY A 67 6.35 1.88 -12.08
CA GLY A 67 6.83 1.39 -10.79
C GLY A 67 6.13 2.09 -9.64
N ALA A 68 5.44 1.34 -8.78
CA ALA A 68 4.78 1.92 -7.61
C ALA A 68 4.60 0.90 -6.48
N GLN A 69 4.59 1.38 -5.24
CA GLN A 69 4.16 0.58 -4.10
C GLN A 69 2.67 0.27 -4.25
N SER A 70 2.28 -0.98 -4.07
CA SER A 70 0.88 -1.37 -4.19
C SER A 70 0.53 -2.57 -3.32
N SER A 71 -0.73 -2.60 -2.94
CA SER A 71 -1.45 -3.76 -2.43
C SER A 71 -2.41 -4.25 -3.53
N PRO A 72 -3.18 -5.32 -3.32
CA PRO A 72 -4.24 -5.72 -4.25
C PRO A 72 -5.28 -4.63 -4.54
N TRP A 73 -5.47 -3.69 -3.62
CA TRP A 73 -6.57 -2.73 -3.65
C TRP A 73 -6.15 -1.32 -4.03
N ARG A 74 -4.87 -0.96 -3.81
CA ARG A 74 -4.38 0.44 -3.87
C ARG A 74 -2.96 0.54 -4.41
N ILE A 75 -2.67 1.70 -4.99
CA ILE A 75 -1.35 2.12 -5.44
C ILE A 75 -0.99 3.39 -4.68
N TYR A 76 0.28 3.54 -4.31
CA TYR A 76 0.78 4.68 -3.55
C TYR A 76 1.80 5.47 -4.37
N ASP A 77 1.76 6.79 -4.25
CA ASP A 77 2.78 7.68 -4.80
C ASP A 77 4.02 7.79 -3.86
N GLY A 78 4.99 8.62 -4.23
CA GLY A 78 6.23 8.81 -3.47
C GLY A 78 6.05 9.43 -2.07
N ASP A 79 4.90 10.06 -1.81
CA ASP A 79 4.57 10.68 -0.52
C ASP A 79 3.71 9.75 0.35
N ASP A 80 3.60 8.46 0.00
CA ASP A 80 2.75 7.48 0.68
C ASP A 80 1.24 7.80 0.55
N ARG A 81 0.85 8.61 -0.45
CA ARG A 81 -0.55 8.94 -0.73
C ARG A 81 -1.17 7.92 -1.67
N ILE A 82 -2.42 7.52 -1.42
CA ILE A 82 -3.17 6.66 -2.34
C ILE A 82 -3.36 7.41 -3.67
N LEU A 83 -2.90 6.80 -4.75
CA LEU A 83 -3.13 7.22 -6.11
C LEU A 83 -4.40 6.54 -6.64
N THR A 84 -5.38 7.34 -7.03
CA THR A 84 -6.62 6.82 -7.62
C THR A 84 -6.37 6.24 -9.01
N VAL A 85 -7.28 5.38 -9.48
CA VAL A 85 -7.16 4.77 -10.81
C VAL A 85 -7.29 5.84 -11.90
N GLU A 86 -8.09 6.87 -11.65
CA GLU A 86 -8.33 7.99 -12.53
C GLU A 86 -7.08 8.86 -12.69
N GLU A 87 -6.38 9.17 -11.58
CA GLU A 87 -5.09 9.87 -11.61
C GLU A 87 -4.01 9.06 -12.32
N LEU A 88 -3.98 7.74 -12.08
CA LEU A 88 -3.05 6.84 -12.75
C LEU A 88 -3.32 6.78 -14.26
N ALA A 89 -4.59 6.70 -14.67
CA ALA A 89 -4.99 6.72 -16.07
C ALA A 89 -4.64 8.04 -16.75
N ALA A 90 -4.83 9.18 -16.07
CA ALA A 90 -4.40 10.48 -16.57
C ALA A 90 -2.88 10.53 -16.79
N SER A 91 -2.11 9.99 -15.85
CA SER A 91 -0.64 9.90 -15.95
C SER A 91 -0.19 9.03 -17.11
N VAL A 92 -0.84 7.87 -17.32
CA VAL A 92 -0.59 7.01 -18.49
C VAL A 92 -0.90 7.75 -19.79
N ARG A 93 -2.06 8.41 -19.88
CA ARG A 93 -2.45 9.14 -21.10
C ARG A 93 -1.46 10.26 -21.44
N ALA A 94 -0.93 10.93 -20.44
CA ALA A 94 0.03 12.01 -20.62
C ALA A 94 1.45 11.52 -20.95
N GLY A 95 1.86 10.38 -20.38
CA GLY A 95 3.23 9.87 -20.47
C GLY A 95 3.48 8.89 -21.62
N ARG A 96 2.47 8.09 -21.99
CA ARG A 96 2.64 7.06 -23.02
C ARG A 96 2.87 7.67 -24.40
N LYS A 97 3.62 6.95 -25.23
CA LYS A 97 3.88 7.33 -26.63
C LYS A 97 3.23 6.31 -27.57
N ASP A 98 4.05 5.61 -28.34
CA ASP A 98 3.70 4.51 -29.23
C ASP A 98 3.63 3.15 -28.51
N ASP A 99 3.56 3.17 -27.18
CA ASP A 99 3.40 1.98 -26.34
C ASP A 99 2.15 1.20 -26.72
N THR A 100 2.27 -0.12 -26.74
CA THR A 100 1.20 -1.06 -27.09
C THR A 100 0.45 -1.59 -25.87
N SER A 101 1.01 -1.40 -24.68
CA SER A 101 0.44 -1.83 -23.41
C SER A 101 1.03 -1.05 -22.23
N VAL A 102 0.42 -1.18 -21.06
CA VAL A 102 0.95 -0.72 -19.77
C VAL A 102 1.34 -1.93 -18.92
N TYR A 103 2.44 -1.82 -18.19
CA TYR A 103 2.79 -2.75 -17.12
C TYR A 103 2.83 -2.02 -15.76
N LEU A 104 1.97 -2.45 -14.83
CA LEU A 104 2.00 -2.00 -13.45
C LEU A 104 3.02 -2.83 -12.66
N ALA A 105 4.23 -2.30 -12.51
CA ALA A 105 5.30 -2.89 -11.70
C ALA A 105 5.09 -2.56 -10.21
N GLY A 106 4.04 -3.15 -9.66
CA GLY A 106 3.70 -3.07 -8.24
C GLY A 106 3.21 -4.41 -7.72
N SER A 107 3.53 -4.72 -6.46
CA SER A 107 3.10 -5.97 -5.80
C SER A 107 1.58 -6.13 -5.87
N TRP A 108 1.12 -7.33 -6.24
CA TRP A 108 -0.30 -7.69 -6.33
C TRP A 108 -1.16 -6.86 -7.31
N SER A 109 -0.57 -6.02 -8.17
CA SER A 109 -1.33 -5.18 -9.10
C SER A 109 -2.18 -5.95 -10.12
N ALA A 110 -1.85 -7.22 -10.40
CA ALA A 110 -2.64 -8.10 -11.28
C ALA A 110 -3.40 -9.21 -10.52
N ALA A 111 -3.51 -9.13 -9.20
CA ALA A 111 -4.18 -10.13 -8.39
C ALA A 111 -5.02 -9.51 -7.28
N LEU A 112 -6.24 -10.03 -7.08
CA LEU A 112 -7.12 -9.65 -5.98
C LEU A 112 -7.33 -10.88 -5.09
N PRO A 113 -6.52 -11.04 -4.04
CA PRO A 113 -6.61 -12.23 -3.21
C PRO A 113 -7.89 -12.21 -2.37
N GLY A 114 -8.71 -13.26 -2.50
CA GLY A 114 -9.87 -13.50 -1.63
C GLY A 114 -11.18 -12.83 -2.04
N GLY A 115 -11.28 -12.24 -3.23
CA GLY A 115 -12.44 -11.44 -3.60
C GLY A 115 -12.94 -11.64 -5.03
N GLU A 116 -14.18 -11.21 -5.22
CA GLU A 116 -14.77 -10.90 -6.53
C GLU A 116 -14.47 -9.43 -6.87
N GLY A 117 -14.29 -9.11 -8.16
CA GLY A 117 -14.04 -7.75 -8.61
C GLY A 117 -12.90 -7.64 -9.61
N TYR A 118 -12.45 -6.41 -9.86
CA TYR A 118 -11.38 -6.11 -10.80
C TYR A 118 -10.07 -5.85 -10.07
N THR A 119 -8.99 -6.45 -10.55
CA THR A 119 -7.62 -6.13 -10.12
C THR A 119 -7.26 -4.68 -10.46
N LEU A 120 -6.20 -4.14 -9.85
CA LEU A 120 -5.73 -2.79 -10.19
C LEU A 120 -5.43 -2.63 -11.69
N ALA A 121 -4.76 -3.63 -12.29
CA ALA A 121 -4.51 -3.66 -13.73
C ALA A 121 -5.82 -3.62 -14.55
N GLN A 122 -6.83 -4.41 -14.16
CA GLN A 122 -8.13 -4.42 -14.85
C GLN A 122 -8.89 -3.09 -14.68
N ARG A 123 -8.86 -2.50 -13.48
CA ARG A 123 -9.47 -1.19 -13.21
C ARG A 123 -8.81 -0.10 -14.04
N LEU A 124 -7.48 -0.11 -14.14
CA LEU A 124 -6.74 0.83 -14.97
C LEU A 124 -7.04 0.63 -16.46
N SER A 125 -7.06 -0.62 -16.94
CA SER A 125 -7.41 -0.92 -18.34
C SER A 125 -8.78 -0.35 -18.71
N ARG A 126 -9.78 -0.49 -17.83
CA ARG A 126 -11.10 0.10 -18.02
C ARG A 126 -11.08 1.62 -18.03
N SER A 127 -10.34 2.25 -17.12
CA SER A 127 -10.16 3.70 -17.13
C SER A 127 -9.37 4.22 -18.32
N LEU A 128 -8.73 3.33 -19.09
CA LEU A 128 -8.03 3.59 -20.35
C LEU A 128 -8.81 3.04 -21.55
N ASP A 129 -10.14 2.94 -21.44
CA ASP A 129 -11.02 2.55 -22.55
C ASP A 129 -10.71 1.15 -23.12
N GLY A 130 -10.26 0.23 -22.25
CA GLY A 130 -9.90 -1.14 -22.60
C GLY A 130 -8.46 -1.31 -23.10
N PHE A 131 -7.62 -0.28 -23.01
CA PHE A 131 -6.20 -0.39 -23.37
C PHE A 131 -5.51 -1.51 -22.56
N PRO A 132 -4.61 -2.33 -23.16
CA PRO A 132 -4.02 -3.46 -22.47
C PRO A 132 -3.18 -3.01 -21.26
N VAL A 133 -3.51 -3.56 -20.08
CA VAL A 133 -2.76 -3.36 -18.84
C VAL A 133 -2.49 -4.71 -18.21
N SER A 134 -1.22 -4.97 -17.89
CA SER A 134 -0.81 -6.12 -17.09
C SER A 134 -0.12 -5.65 -15.80
N GLY A 135 0.23 -6.58 -14.91
CA GLY A 135 0.87 -6.27 -13.64
C GLY A 135 1.41 -7.52 -12.98
N SER A 136 1.75 -7.40 -11.70
CA SER A 136 2.39 -8.46 -10.92
C SER A 136 1.38 -9.25 -10.09
N ASP A 137 1.55 -10.56 -10.06
CA ASP A 137 0.79 -11.48 -9.22
C ASP A 137 1.66 -11.98 -8.05
N GLY A 138 1.54 -11.33 -6.91
CA GLY A 138 2.33 -11.58 -5.70
C GLY A 138 3.21 -10.41 -5.29
N PHE A 139 4.04 -10.62 -4.28
CA PHE A 139 5.06 -9.67 -3.85
C PHE A 139 6.13 -9.54 -4.93
N LEU A 140 6.30 -8.34 -5.46
CA LEU A 140 7.24 -8.07 -6.56
C LEU A 140 8.67 -7.94 -6.03
N TRP A 141 9.58 -8.63 -6.71
CA TRP A 141 11.02 -8.51 -6.56
C TRP A 141 11.62 -7.91 -7.81
N LEU A 142 12.57 -6.98 -7.63
CA LEU A 142 13.32 -6.33 -8.70
C LEU A 142 14.79 -6.73 -8.61
N THR A 143 15.41 -7.01 -9.74
CA THR A 143 16.86 -7.21 -9.84
C THR A 143 17.55 -5.95 -10.36
N ALA A 144 18.88 -5.87 -10.17
CA ALA A 144 19.70 -4.76 -10.68
C ALA A 144 19.69 -4.60 -12.22
N ARG A 145 19.13 -5.58 -12.94
CA ARG A 145 19.01 -5.58 -14.39
C ARG A 145 17.60 -5.22 -14.86
N GLY A 146 16.71 -4.81 -13.96
CA GLY A 146 15.31 -4.53 -14.27
C GLY A 146 14.47 -5.80 -14.47
N GLU A 147 14.99 -6.98 -14.12
CA GLU A 147 14.19 -8.22 -14.19
C GLU A 147 13.21 -8.27 -13.01
N MET A 148 12.05 -8.87 -13.25
CA MET A 148 10.95 -8.94 -12.28
C MET A 148 10.57 -10.39 -12.00
N ARG A 149 10.34 -10.71 -10.73
CA ARG A 149 9.75 -12.00 -10.29
C ARG A 149 8.82 -11.76 -9.12
N THR A 150 7.89 -12.68 -8.88
CA THR A 150 6.97 -12.58 -7.74
C THR A 150 7.08 -13.75 -6.78
N THR A 151 6.67 -13.51 -5.53
CA THR A 151 6.52 -14.54 -4.50
C THR A 151 5.15 -14.42 -3.82
N ARG A 152 4.66 -15.50 -3.20
CA ARG A 152 3.38 -15.55 -2.48
C ARG A 152 3.54 -16.17 -1.08
N GLN A 153 4.55 -15.71 -0.35
CA GLN A 153 4.82 -16.18 1.00
C GLN A 153 3.75 -15.75 1.99
N ALA A 154 3.38 -16.62 2.93
CA ALA A 154 2.50 -16.28 4.05
C ALA A 154 3.26 -15.53 5.15
N VAL A 155 4.53 -15.87 5.33
CA VAL A 155 5.38 -15.26 6.36
C VAL A 155 6.66 -14.76 5.73
N SER A 156 6.98 -13.48 5.95
CA SER A 156 8.27 -12.88 5.63
C SER A 156 9.08 -12.74 6.91
N ILE A 157 10.30 -13.29 6.95
CA ILE A 157 11.21 -13.19 8.09
C ILE A 157 12.39 -12.31 7.69
N TRP A 158 12.72 -11.31 8.50
CA TRP A 158 13.87 -10.44 8.28
C TRP A 158 14.43 -9.94 9.62
N LYS A 159 15.68 -9.44 9.62
CA LYS A 159 16.25 -8.71 10.77
C LYS A 159 15.51 -7.37 10.88
N SER A 160 14.97 -7.05 12.05
CA SER A 160 14.23 -5.80 12.26
C SER A 160 15.08 -4.56 11.95
N GLY A 161 14.43 -3.46 11.59
CA GLY A 161 15.08 -2.23 11.15
C GLY A 161 14.65 -1.77 9.76
N PRO A 162 15.17 -0.62 9.30
CA PRO A 162 14.94 -0.13 7.94
C PRO A 162 15.48 -1.12 6.91
N TYR A 163 14.66 -1.43 5.90
CA TYR A 163 15.04 -2.42 4.88
C TYR A 163 16.15 -1.88 3.97
N SER A 164 17.27 -2.61 3.93
CA SER A 164 18.42 -2.33 3.06
C SER A 164 18.94 -3.64 2.48
N VAL A 165 19.53 -3.57 1.28
CA VAL A 165 20.13 -4.72 0.58
C VAL A 165 21.56 -4.38 0.18
N ARG A 166 22.39 -5.39 -0.11
CA ARG A 166 23.70 -5.10 -0.71
C ARG A 166 23.54 -4.59 -2.13
N LYS A 167 24.45 -3.73 -2.56
CA LYS A 167 24.48 -3.23 -3.94
C LYS A 167 24.45 -4.39 -4.94
N GLY A 168 23.46 -4.40 -5.82
CA GLY A 168 23.31 -5.42 -6.88
C GLY A 168 22.47 -6.63 -6.48
N GLU A 169 22.05 -6.77 -5.22
CA GLU A 169 21.10 -7.81 -4.81
C GLU A 169 19.65 -7.45 -5.17
N ASP A 170 18.80 -8.47 -5.23
CA ASP A 170 17.36 -8.32 -5.45
C ASP A 170 16.70 -7.57 -4.28
N VAL A 171 15.71 -6.74 -4.59
CA VAL A 171 14.93 -6.00 -3.59
C VAL A 171 13.45 -6.39 -3.68
N MET A 172 12.82 -6.71 -2.54
CA MET A 172 11.37 -6.92 -2.48
C MET A 172 10.67 -5.58 -2.30
N LEU A 173 9.86 -5.17 -3.28
CA LEU A 173 9.27 -3.84 -3.32
C LEU A 173 8.45 -3.52 -2.06
N ALA A 174 7.56 -4.44 -1.66
CA ALA A 174 6.66 -4.28 -0.52
C ALA A 174 7.38 -4.09 0.83
N MET A 175 8.64 -4.53 0.97
CA MET A 175 9.40 -4.38 2.22
C MET A 175 9.81 -2.94 2.50
N ASN A 176 9.90 -2.08 1.49
CA ASN A 176 10.32 -0.69 1.69
C ASN A 176 9.39 0.06 2.65
N ALA A 177 8.07 -0.07 2.46
CA ALA A 177 7.09 0.41 3.43
C ALA A 177 6.79 -0.64 4.51
N GLY A 178 6.74 -1.92 4.15
CA GLY A 178 6.41 -3.02 5.05
C GLY A 178 7.31 -3.14 6.28
N ALA A 179 8.62 -2.90 6.12
CA ALA A 179 9.55 -2.92 7.25
C ALA A 179 9.27 -1.83 8.30
N MET A 180 8.55 -0.77 7.93
CA MET A 180 8.19 0.32 8.84
C MET A 180 6.95 0.02 9.69
N ALA A 181 6.12 -0.94 9.28
CA ALA A 181 4.90 -1.33 10.00
C ALA A 181 5.15 -1.74 11.45
N GLN A 182 6.30 -2.36 11.74
CA GLN A 182 6.69 -2.79 13.09
C GLN A 182 7.00 -1.64 14.06
N PHE A 183 7.21 -0.43 13.54
CA PHE A 183 7.59 0.75 14.32
C PHE A 183 6.43 1.72 14.56
N GLU A 184 5.20 1.37 14.15
CA GLU A 184 4.03 2.26 14.24
C GLU A 184 3.85 2.89 15.63
N ASP A 185 3.83 2.07 16.68
CA ASP A 185 3.63 2.56 18.05
C ASP A 185 4.75 3.49 18.48
N ARG A 186 6.00 3.14 18.16
CA ARG A 186 7.16 4.00 18.42
C ARG A 186 7.02 5.33 17.69
N PHE A 187 6.64 5.32 16.41
CA PHE A 187 6.43 6.56 15.66
C PHE A 187 5.34 7.42 16.29
N ALA A 188 4.27 6.80 16.79
CA ALA A 188 3.21 7.52 17.47
C ALA A 188 3.68 8.13 18.80
N ASP A 189 4.40 7.36 19.62
CA ASP A 189 4.97 7.80 20.90
C ASP A 189 5.97 8.96 20.70
N ASP A 190 6.76 8.91 19.63
CA ASP A 190 7.71 9.96 19.24
C ASP A 190 7.02 11.15 18.56
N GLY A 191 5.69 11.13 18.36
CA GLY A 191 4.93 12.19 17.68
C GLY A 191 5.18 12.27 16.17
N PHE A 192 5.80 11.26 15.57
CA PHE A 192 6.18 11.22 14.17
C PHE A 192 5.05 10.70 13.27
N SER A 193 4.09 11.59 12.97
CA SER A 193 2.87 11.25 12.22
C SER A 193 3.14 10.71 10.79
N ALA A 194 4.21 11.16 10.12
CA ALA A 194 4.61 10.63 8.82
C ALA A 194 5.13 9.18 8.91
N GLY A 195 5.76 8.80 10.03
CA GLY A 195 6.13 7.41 10.31
C GLY A 195 4.90 6.53 10.49
N VAL A 196 3.88 7.02 11.20
CA VAL A 196 2.59 6.31 11.36
C VAL A 196 1.88 6.15 10.01
N LEU A 197 1.87 7.18 9.17
CA LEU A 197 1.38 7.10 7.78
C LEU A 197 2.08 5.98 7.00
N ARG A 198 3.42 5.97 7.00
CA ARG A 198 4.21 4.95 6.29
C ARG A 198 4.01 3.54 6.85
N ALA A 199 3.84 3.41 8.16
CA ALA A 199 3.45 2.14 8.78
C ALA A 199 2.09 1.65 8.25
N GLY A 200 1.12 2.56 8.08
CA GLY A 200 -0.17 2.25 7.43
C GLY A 200 -0.01 1.72 6.01
N VAL A 201 0.86 2.33 5.20
CA VAL A 201 1.20 1.77 3.87
C VAL A 201 1.82 0.38 4.01
N GLY A 202 2.71 0.17 4.98
CA GLY A 202 3.31 -1.14 5.26
C GLY A 202 2.28 -2.22 5.62
N HIS A 203 1.27 -1.89 6.43
CA HIS A 203 0.16 -2.79 6.75
C HIS A 203 -0.65 -3.18 5.50
N ASP A 204 -0.79 -2.26 4.54
CA ASP A 204 -1.51 -2.54 3.29
C ASP A 204 -0.66 -3.36 2.31
N VAL A 205 0.56 -2.93 1.99
CA VAL A 205 1.34 -3.49 0.87
C VAL A 205 2.09 -4.77 1.22
N LEU A 206 2.55 -4.92 2.47
CA LEU A 206 3.22 -6.13 2.95
C LEU A 206 2.29 -6.96 3.83
N GLY A 207 1.58 -6.30 4.75
CA GLY A 207 0.68 -6.97 5.68
C GLY A 207 -0.62 -7.48 5.04
N LEU A 208 -0.98 -6.98 3.85
CA LEU A 208 -2.24 -7.28 3.17
C LEU A 208 -3.44 -7.12 4.10
N CYS A 209 -3.40 -6.10 4.96
CA CYS A 209 -4.39 -5.84 6.00
C CYS A 209 -4.96 -4.43 5.88
N PRO A 210 -6.02 -4.25 5.05
CA PRO A 210 -6.60 -2.94 4.82
C PRO A 210 -7.22 -2.34 6.09
N GLU A 211 -7.72 -3.15 7.02
CA GLU A 211 -8.30 -2.66 8.29
C GLU A 211 -7.23 -2.02 9.17
N ARG A 212 -6.05 -2.65 9.27
CA ARG A 212 -4.93 -2.10 10.05
C ARG A 212 -4.29 -0.90 9.35
N ALA A 213 -4.26 -0.90 8.01
CA ALA A 213 -3.86 0.28 7.25
C ALA A 213 -4.80 1.47 7.52
N LEU A 214 -6.12 1.25 7.53
CA LEU A 214 -7.12 2.29 7.81
C LEU A 214 -6.90 2.88 9.20
N ALA A 215 -6.78 2.02 10.21
CA ALA A 215 -6.54 2.45 11.58
C ALA A 215 -5.26 3.29 11.73
N ALA A 216 -4.17 2.90 11.05
CA ALA A 216 -2.93 3.67 11.04
C ALA A 216 -3.09 5.03 10.33
N PHE A 217 -3.82 5.09 9.21
CA PHE A 217 -4.10 6.36 8.52
C PHE A 217 -4.97 7.31 9.36
N GLU A 218 -6.00 6.79 10.03
CA GLU A 218 -6.82 7.55 10.98
C GLU A 218 -5.99 8.04 12.18
N ARG A 219 -5.07 7.20 12.69
CA ARG A 219 -4.13 7.59 13.76
C ARG A 219 -3.19 8.70 13.28
N ALA A 220 -2.60 8.58 12.09
CA ALA A 220 -1.77 9.63 11.50
C ALA A 220 -2.57 10.93 11.30
N ALA A 221 -3.82 10.83 10.84
CA ALA A 221 -4.73 11.96 10.71
C ALA A 221 -5.01 12.63 12.07
N ALA A 222 -5.25 11.84 13.12
CA ALA A 222 -5.45 12.30 14.49
C ALA A 222 -4.24 13.12 14.99
N MET A 223 -3.03 12.73 14.57
CA MET A 223 -1.76 13.41 14.84
C MET A 223 -1.48 14.61 13.90
N GLY A 224 -2.42 14.98 13.03
CA GLY A 224 -2.31 16.13 12.14
C GLY A 224 -1.66 15.86 10.78
N ASN A 225 -1.53 14.59 10.37
CA ASN A 225 -1.03 14.27 9.02
C ASN A 225 -2.13 14.41 7.97
N ALA A 226 -1.95 15.33 7.02
CA ALA A 226 -2.93 15.61 5.96
C ALA A 226 -3.12 14.42 5.00
N ILE A 227 -2.02 13.74 4.62
CA ILE A 227 -2.05 12.57 3.72
C ILE A 227 -2.72 11.38 4.43
N GLY A 228 -2.46 11.18 5.72
CA GLY A 228 -3.17 10.18 6.53
C GLY A 228 -4.68 10.39 6.52
N ALA A 229 -5.13 11.64 6.70
CA ALA A 229 -6.55 11.97 6.62
C ALA A 229 -7.14 11.70 5.22
N TYR A 230 -6.41 12.05 4.16
CA TYR A 230 -6.83 11.80 2.77
C TYR A 230 -6.90 10.31 2.44
N ASN A 231 -5.91 9.53 2.86
CA ASN A 231 -5.88 8.09 2.63
C ASN A 231 -7.04 7.39 3.36
N ALA A 232 -7.29 7.76 4.62
CA ALA A 232 -8.45 7.27 5.37
C ALA A 232 -9.78 7.63 4.67
N ALA A 233 -9.89 8.86 4.14
CA ALA A 233 -11.08 9.31 3.43
C ALA A 233 -11.37 8.47 2.18
N LEU A 234 -10.36 8.19 1.36
CA LEU A 234 -10.49 7.31 0.19
C LEU A 234 -10.89 5.88 0.57
N MET A 235 -10.39 5.37 1.69
CA MET A 235 -10.74 4.03 2.15
C MET A 235 -12.18 3.94 2.65
N HIS A 236 -12.65 4.94 3.41
CA HIS A 236 -14.07 5.03 3.79
C HIS A 236 -14.97 5.16 2.57
N GLU A 237 -14.57 5.95 1.58
CA GLU A 237 -15.30 6.09 0.32
C GLU A 237 -15.41 4.76 -0.44
N GLN A 238 -14.30 4.02 -0.55
CA GLN A 238 -14.27 2.68 -1.17
C GLN A 238 -15.15 1.67 -0.43
N ALA A 239 -15.25 1.79 0.90
CA ALA A 239 -16.15 0.99 1.73
C ALA A 239 -17.63 1.44 1.65
N GLY A 240 -17.92 2.54 0.94
CA GLY A 240 -19.27 3.12 0.84
C GLY A 240 -19.70 3.96 2.05
N ASP A 241 -18.82 4.19 3.03
CA ASP A 241 -19.09 5.04 4.19
C ASP A 241 -18.89 6.52 3.82
N LYS A 242 -19.88 7.05 3.09
CA LYS A 242 -19.86 8.43 2.56
C LYS A 242 -19.71 9.48 3.65
N GLU A 243 -20.28 9.24 4.83
CA GLU A 243 -20.24 10.19 5.94
C GLU A 243 -18.82 10.28 6.51
N LYS A 244 -18.20 9.15 6.86
CA LYS A 244 -16.81 9.15 7.33
C LYS A 244 -15.83 9.62 6.27
N ALA A 245 -16.06 9.27 5.00
CA ALA A 245 -15.27 9.77 3.90
C ALA A 245 -15.31 11.30 3.82
N ALA A 246 -16.49 11.92 3.86
CA ALA A 246 -16.65 13.36 3.83
C ALA A 246 -15.97 14.05 5.03
N GLN A 247 -16.13 13.51 6.25
CA GLN A 247 -15.47 14.04 7.45
C GLN A 247 -13.93 13.96 7.34
N ALA A 248 -13.41 12.84 6.86
CA ALA A 248 -11.97 12.64 6.68
C ALA A 248 -11.41 13.54 5.57
N PHE A 249 -12.12 13.72 4.45
CA PHE A 249 -11.73 14.68 3.41
C PHE A 249 -11.73 16.13 3.93
N GLN A 250 -12.75 16.53 4.71
CA GLN A 250 -12.76 17.84 5.37
C GLN A 250 -11.55 18.03 6.28
N ARG A 251 -11.21 17.01 7.07
CA ARG A 251 -10.00 17.03 7.91
C ARG A 251 -8.73 17.16 7.08
N ALA A 252 -8.60 16.38 6.00
CA ALA A 252 -7.44 16.44 5.11
C ALA A 252 -7.28 17.83 4.48
N ALA A 253 -8.37 18.43 4.01
CA ALA A 253 -8.41 19.78 3.46
C ALA A 253 -7.99 20.83 4.51
N LEU A 254 -8.53 20.75 5.74
CA LEU A 254 -8.13 21.63 6.85
C LEU A 254 -6.65 21.51 7.22
N LEU A 255 -6.06 20.33 7.02
CA LEU A 255 -4.63 20.07 7.23
C LEU A 255 -3.77 20.41 5.99
N GLY A 256 -4.38 20.91 4.90
CA GLY A 256 -3.67 21.41 3.72
C GLY A 256 -3.48 20.41 2.58
N GLU A 257 -4.19 19.28 2.55
CA GLU A 257 -4.14 18.35 1.41
C GLU A 257 -4.98 18.89 0.24
N ALA A 258 -4.29 19.39 -0.78
CA ALA A 258 -4.91 20.01 -1.96
C ALA A 258 -5.88 19.06 -2.70
N LYS A 259 -5.56 17.76 -2.79
CA LYS A 259 -6.44 16.79 -3.45
C LYS A 259 -7.75 16.58 -2.70
N ALA A 260 -7.77 16.77 -1.38
CA ALA A 260 -8.98 16.67 -0.59
C ALA A 260 -9.99 17.78 -0.92
N HIS A 261 -9.51 19.00 -1.20
CA HIS A 261 -10.37 20.11 -1.63
C HIS A 261 -11.12 19.77 -2.93
N ALA A 262 -10.39 19.32 -3.95
CA ALA A 262 -10.98 18.91 -5.22
C ALA A 262 -12.03 17.80 -5.06
N ARG A 263 -11.79 16.84 -4.16
CA ARG A 263 -12.75 15.75 -3.90
C ARG A 263 -14.00 16.24 -3.17
N LEU A 264 -13.88 17.16 -2.22
CA LEU A 264 -15.03 17.75 -1.52
C LEU A 264 -15.91 18.56 -2.46
N ASP A 265 -15.32 19.29 -3.41
CA ASP A 265 -16.11 20.03 -4.40
C ASP A 265 -16.97 19.07 -5.25
N GLN A 266 -16.40 17.94 -5.69
CA GLN A 266 -17.16 16.89 -6.40
C GLN A 266 -18.29 16.28 -5.54
N ILE A 267 -18.03 16.04 -4.24
CA ILE A 267 -19.05 15.53 -3.31
C ILE A 267 -20.17 16.57 -3.13
N ARG A 268 -19.84 17.87 -3.04
CA ARG A 268 -20.85 18.92 -2.88
C ARG A 268 -21.69 19.09 -4.15
N ASP A 269 -21.07 19.06 -5.32
CA ASP A 269 -21.75 19.24 -6.61
C ASP A 269 -22.71 18.08 -6.91
N THR A 270 -22.42 16.87 -6.44
CA THR A 270 -23.33 15.71 -6.55
C THR A 270 -24.52 15.75 -5.59
N HIS A 271 -24.52 16.65 -4.60
CA HIS A 271 -25.60 16.85 -3.63
C HIS A 271 -26.29 18.22 -3.77
N ALA A 272 -25.96 19.00 -4.81
CA ALA A 272 -26.72 20.19 -5.12
C ALA A 272 -28.13 19.77 -5.57
N PRO A 273 -29.21 20.32 -4.97
CA PRO A 273 -30.55 20.04 -5.48
C PRO A 273 -30.63 20.50 -6.93
N GLU A 274 -31.18 19.67 -7.82
CA GLU A 274 -31.54 20.12 -9.18
C GLU A 274 -32.36 21.40 -9.03
N GLU A 275 -31.81 22.53 -9.51
CA GLU A 275 -32.59 23.76 -9.63
C GLU A 275 -33.76 23.44 -10.54
N ASN A 276 -34.95 23.35 -9.94
CA ASN A 276 -36.19 23.14 -10.66
C ASN A 276 -36.33 24.31 -11.64
N PRO A 277 -36.34 24.09 -12.97
CA PRO A 277 -36.45 25.19 -13.91
C PRO A 277 -37.78 25.88 -13.66
N ALA A 278 -37.70 27.16 -13.29
CA ALA A 278 -38.88 27.98 -13.01
C ALA A 278 -39.77 28.03 -14.26
N GLU A 279 -41.01 27.54 -14.11
CA GLU A 279 -42.15 27.86 -14.99
C GLU A 279 -42.71 29.26 -14.68
#